data_AF-A0A965N861-F1
#
_entry.id   AF-A0A965N861-F1
#
_cell.length_a   1.000
_cell.length_b   1.000
_cell.length_c   1.000
_cell.angle_alpha   90.00
_cell.angle_beta   90.00
_cell.angle_gamma   90.00
#
_symmetry.space_group_name_H-M   'P 1'
#
loop_
_entity.id
_entity.type
_entity.pdbx_description
1 polymer ?
#
loop_
_entity_poly.entity_id
_entity_poly.type
_entity_poly.pdbx_seq_one_letter_code
_entity_poly.pdbx_strand_id
1 'polypeptide(L)'
;MARKPKYEQPEIAKKFSREDSLVLDGFVINRGEFFKVRGEHGGKFKFHSFVTNTETGAQWVDCFEVMTGMSSVYRSFKTDRIKRIPNKGRRAKRIVN
;
A
#
# COMPACT_ATOMS: atom_id res chain seq x y z
N MET A 1 5.35 27.97 -26.07
CA MET A 1 4.13 27.13 -25.99
C MET A 1 4.41 25.97 -25.06
N ALA A 2 3.60 25.76 -24.00
CA ALA A 2 3.81 24.64 -23.07
C ALA A 2 3.56 23.30 -23.79
N ARG A 3 4.49 22.36 -23.63
CA ARG A 3 4.39 21.02 -24.22
C ARG A 3 3.23 20.27 -23.56
N LYS A 4 2.21 19.89 -24.33
CA LYS A 4 1.15 19.02 -23.82
C LYS A 4 1.73 17.69 -23.32
N PRO A 5 1.27 17.16 -22.17
CA PRO A 5 1.71 15.87 -21.69
C PRO A 5 1.36 14.78 -22.70
N LYS A 6 2.28 13.83 -22.89
CA LYS A 6 2.12 12.72 -23.84
C LYS A 6 0.98 11.76 -23.45
N TYR A 7 0.57 11.80 -22.18
CA TYR A 7 -0.45 10.95 -21.62
C TYR A 7 -1.39 11.77 -20.75
N GLU A 8 -2.65 11.84 -21.15
CA GLU A 8 -3.76 12.31 -20.33
C GLU A 8 -4.36 11.08 -19.64
N GLN A 9 -4.41 11.10 -18.31
CA GLN A 9 -5.03 10.01 -17.57
C GLN A 9 -6.54 9.96 -17.90
N PRO A 10 -7.08 8.78 -18.24
CA PRO A 10 -8.51 8.64 -18.45
C PRO A 10 -9.26 9.02 -17.17
N GLU A 11 -10.46 9.57 -17.30
CA GLU A 11 -11.28 10.01 -16.14
C GLU A 11 -11.47 8.89 -15.10
N ILE A 12 -11.54 7.64 -15.55
CA ILE A 12 -11.60 6.43 -14.70
C ILE A 12 -10.39 6.33 -13.77
N ALA A 13 -9.18 6.68 -14.24
CA ALA A 13 -7.97 6.60 -13.43
C ALA A 13 -7.93 7.69 -12.34
N LYS A 14 -8.57 8.84 -12.58
CA LYS A 14 -8.63 9.96 -11.62
C LYS A 14 -9.50 9.64 -10.39
N LYS A 15 -10.36 8.63 -10.46
CA LYS A 15 -11.23 8.18 -9.36
C LYS A 15 -10.46 7.53 -8.20
N PHE A 16 -9.20 7.17 -8.41
CA PHE A 16 -8.40 6.44 -7.43
C PHE A 16 -7.18 7.24 -7.02
N SER A 17 -7.21 7.80 -5.81
CA SER A 17 -6.02 8.34 -5.17
C SER A 17 -5.12 7.21 -4.71
N ARG A 18 -3.81 7.35 -4.93
CA ARG A 18 -2.80 6.36 -4.52
C ARG A 18 -1.68 7.06 -3.76
N GLU A 19 -1.40 6.54 -2.58
CA GLU A 19 -0.35 7.03 -1.69
C GLU A 19 0.72 5.96 -1.49
N ASP A 20 1.98 6.38 -1.43
CA ASP A 20 3.14 5.49 -1.26
C ASP A 20 3.41 5.12 0.22
N SER A 21 2.51 5.53 1.13
CA SER A 21 2.59 5.21 2.54
C SER A 21 1.20 5.05 3.17
N LEU A 22 1.13 4.28 4.26
CA LEU A 22 -0.06 4.14 5.10
C LEU A 22 0.33 4.30 6.57
N VAL A 23 -0.46 5.06 7.34
CA VAL A 23 -0.33 5.11 8.80
C VAL A 23 -1.25 4.07 9.43
N LEU A 24 -0.68 3.13 10.18
CA LEU A 24 -1.39 2.08 10.90
C LEU A 24 -0.94 2.07 12.37
N ASP A 25 -1.86 2.23 13.31
CA ASP A 25 -1.59 2.26 14.76
C ASP A 25 -0.49 3.26 15.16
N GLY A 26 -0.42 4.40 14.46
CA GLY A 26 0.61 5.42 14.65
C GLY A 26 1.97 5.07 14.04
N PHE A 27 2.08 4.03 13.22
CA PHE A 27 3.30 3.67 12.50
C PHE A 27 3.12 3.80 10.99
N VAL A 28 4.12 4.33 10.30
CA VAL A 28 4.12 4.38 8.85
C VAL A 28 4.59 3.05 8.27
N ILE A 29 3.86 2.55 7.27
CA ILE A 29 4.28 1.51 6.35
C ILE A 29 4.53 2.20 5.00
N ASN A 30 5.76 2.12 4.50
CA ASN A 30 6.16 2.74 3.23
C ASN A 30 6.18 1.73 2.08
N ARG A 31 6.13 2.23 0.85
CA ARG A 31 6.38 1.46 -0.37
C ARG A 31 7.64 0.60 -0.25
N GLY A 32 7.47 -0.70 -0.49
CA GLY A 32 8.51 -1.70 -0.44
C GLY A 32 8.69 -2.37 0.93
N GLU A 33 8.05 -1.90 1.99
CA GLU A 33 8.11 -2.55 3.31
C GLU A 33 7.20 -3.78 3.37
N PHE A 34 7.57 -4.74 4.22
CA PHE A 34 6.81 -5.97 4.39
C PHE A 34 5.75 -5.84 5.48
N PHE A 35 4.59 -6.43 5.23
CA PHE A 35 3.49 -6.56 6.19
C PHE A 35 2.86 -7.96 6.10
N LYS A 36 1.96 -8.28 7.04
CA LYS A 36 1.13 -9.48 7.02
C LYS A 36 -0.33 -9.12 6.85
N VAL A 37 -1.14 -10.07 6.39
CA VAL A 37 -2.59 -9.91 6.21
C VAL A 37 -3.34 -10.84 7.17
N ARG A 38 -4.35 -10.34 7.88
CA ARG A 38 -5.27 -11.14 8.69
C ARG A 38 -6.02 -12.12 7.78
N GLY A 39 -6.05 -13.40 8.15
CA GLY A 39 -6.69 -14.46 7.38
C GLY A 39 -5.80 -15.07 6.28
N GLU A 40 -4.62 -14.52 5.99
CA GLU A 40 -3.63 -15.16 5.10
C GLU A 40 -2.54 -15.82 5.96
N HIS A 41 -2.41 -17.14 5.87
CA HIS A 41 -1.43 -17.89 6.65
C HIS A 41 -0.06 -17.94 5.96
N GLY A 42 1.03 -17.75 6.72
CA GLY A 42 2.41 -17.94 6.25
C GLY A 42 2.98 -16.87 5.30
N GLY A 43 2.13 -16.14 4.56
CA GLY A 43 2.55 -15.14 3.58
C GLY A 43 3.15 -13.86 4.17
N LYS A 44 4.12 -13.28 3.45
CA LYS A 44 4.55 -11.88 3.59
C LYS A 44 4.11 -11.13 2.34
N PHE A 45 3.75 -9.87 2.53
CA PHE A 45 3.33 -9.01 1.44
C PHE A 45 4.18 -7.75 1.43
N LYS A 46 4.59 -7.31 0.25
CA LYS A 46 5.36 -6.09 0.04
C LYS A 46 4.40 -4.96 -0.32
N PHE A 47 4.36 -3.92 0.50
CA PHE A 47 3.47 -2.76 0.32
C PHE A 47 3.78 -2.05 -0.99
N HIS A 48 2.74 -1.78 -1.80
CA HIS A 48 2.87 -1.04 -3.05
C HIS A 48 2.21 0.33 -2.97
N SER A 49 0.91 0.39 -2.64
CA SER A 49 0.18 1.66 -2.52
C SER A 49 -1.04 1.52 -1.63
N PHE A 50 -1.34 2.58 -0.90
CA PHE A 50 -2.64 2.78 -0.25
C PHE A 50 -3.57 3.47 -1.23
N VAL A 51 -4.74 2.88 -1.48
CA VAL A 51 -5.66 3.34 -2.51
C VAL A 51 -6.97 3.76 -1.87
N THR A 52 -7.42 4.95 -2.26
CA THR A 52 -8.73 5.49 -1.89
C THR A 52 -9.54 5.75 -3.14
N ASN A 53 -10.71 5.13 -3.25
CA ASN A 53 -11.72 5.52 -4.23
C ASN A 53 -12.36 6.84 -3.76
N THR A 54 -12.15 7.91 -4.52
CA THR A 54 -12.59 9.27 -4.16
C THR A 54 -14.11 9.46 -4.27
N GLU A 55 -14.81 8.57 -4.99
CA GLU A 55 -16.27 8.63 -5.15
C GLU A 55 -17.01 7.91 -4.01
N THR A 56 -16.47 6.77 -3.56
CA THR A 56 -17.14 5.91 -2.57
C THR A 56 -16.51 5.97 -1.18
N GLY A 57 -15.30 6.52 -1.05
CA GLY A 57 -14.51 6.46 0.18
C GLY A 57 -13.94 5.08 0.50
N ALA A 58 -14.12 4.08 -0.38
CA ALA A 58 -13.57 2.75 -0.17
C ALA A 58 -12.04 2.77 -0.19
N GLN A 59 -11.43 2.08 0.77
CA GLN A 59 -10.00 2.05 0.99
C GLN A 59 -9.44 0.62 0.96
N TRP A 60 -8.26 0.45 0.39
CA TRP A 60 -7.52 -0.81 0.38
C TRP A 60 -6.02 -0.59 0.18
N VAL A 61 -5.24 -1.64 0.40
CA VAL A 61 -3.80 -1.68 0.14
C VAL A 61 -3.53 -2.61 -1.01
N ASP A 62 -2.83 -2.10 -2.01
CA ASP A 62 -2.24 -2.89 -3.08
C ASP A 62 -0.83 -3.35 -2.66
N CYS A 63 -0.51 -4.60 -3.00
CA CYS A 63 0.73 -5.24 -2.56
C CYS A 63 1.16 -6.36 -3.50
N PHE A 64 2.39 -6.83 -3.30
CA PHE A 64 2.88 -8.05 -3.93
C PHE A 64 3.03 -9.14 -2.88
N GLU A 65 2.46 -10.30 -3.14
CA GLU A 65 2.78 -11.50 -2.38
C GLU A 65 4.25 -11.88 -2.58
N VAL A 66 4.89 -12.29 -1.50
CA VAL A 66 6.31 -12.65 -1.50
C VAL A 66 6.43 -14.15 -1.30
N MET A 67 6.67 -14.86 -2.40
CA MET A 67 6.96 -16.30 -2.39
C MET A 67 8.46 -16.49 -2.51
N THR A 68 9.05 -17.34 -1.67
CA THR A 68 10.49 -17.68 -1.70
C THR A 68 11.45 -16.47 -1.78
N GLY A 69 11.06 -15.32 -1.22
CA GLY A 69 11.84 -14.09 -1.23
C GLY A 69 11.67 -13.21 -2.48
N MET A 70 10.91 -13.65 -3.48
CA MET A 70 10.59 -12.90 -4.70
C MET A 70 9.15 -12.37 -4.66
N SER A 71 8.95 -11.15 -5.16
CA SER A 71 7.60 -10.60 -5.35
C SER A 71 6.94 -11.31 -6.54
N SER A 72 5.81 -11.99 -6.32
CA SER A 72 5.17 -12.84 -7.33
C SER A 72 3.85 -12.24 -7.81
N VAL A 73 2.84 -12.18 -6.95
CA VAL A 73 1.44 -11.91 -7.35
C VAL A 73 0.98 -10.55 -6.82
N TYR A 74 0.41 -9.73 -7.69
CA TYR A 74 -0.27 -8.50 -7.28
C TYR A 74 -1.59 -8.83 -6.59
N ARG A 75 -1.81 -8.29 -5.39
CA ARG A 75 -3.01 -8.51 -4.58
C ARG A 75 -3.46 -7.23 -3.90
N SER A 76 -4.74 -7.16 -3.57
CA SER A 76 -5.36 -6.02 -2.89
C SER A 76 -6.13 -6.49 -1.66
N PHE A 77 -5.95 -5.82 -0.53
CA PHE A 77 -6.62 -6.16 0.73
C PHE A 77 -7.22 -4.94 1.42
N LYS A 78 -8.34 -5.13 2.11
CA LYS A 78 -8.91 -4.09 2.98
C LYS A 78 -7.93 -3.69 4.09
N THR A 79 -7.94 -2.41 4.47
CA THR A 79 -7.00 -1.82 5.43
C THR A 79 -7.05 -2.45 6.81
N ASP A 80 -8.22 -2.88 7.27
CA ASP A 80 -8.46 -3.56 8.55
C ASP A 80 -7.76 -4.93 8.65
N ARG A 81 -7.46 -5.56 7.50
CA ARG A 81 -6.73 -6.82 7.45
C ARG A 81 -5.22 -6.61 7.54
N ILE A 82 -4.70 -5.40 7.40
CA ILE A 82 -3.27 -5.14 7.39
C ILE A 82 -2.69 -5.28 8.81
N LYS A 83 -1.60 -6.02 8.92
CA LYS A 83 -0.83 -6.19 10.16
C LYS A 83 0.61 -5.78 9.88
N ARG A 84 1.09 -4.76 10.59
CA ARG A 84 2.48 -4.32 10.51
C ARG A 84 3.43 -5.42 10.96
N ILE A 85 4.56 -5.58 10.27
CA ILE A 85 5.72 -6.32 10.77
C ILE A 85 6.71 -5.30 11.35
N PRO A 86 7.04 -5.35 12.64
CA PRO A 86 8.09 -4.49 13.20
C PRO A 86 9.43 -4.76 12.53
N ASN A 87 10.06 -3.73 11.98
CA ASN A 87 11.37 -3.86 11.34
C ASN A 87 12.48 -3.78 12.41
N LYS A 88 13.21 -4.88 12.64
CA LYS A 88 14.17 -4.98 13.76
C LYS A 88 15.42 -4.07 13.60
N GLY A 89 15.71 -3.57 12.40
CA GLY A 89 16.90 -2.75 12.11
C GLY A 89 16.64 -1.26 11.83
N ARG A 90 15.38 -0.86 11.66
CA ARG A 90 14.98 0.54 11.49
C ARG A 90 14.04 0.90 12.63
N ARG A 91 14.44 1.85 13.49
CA ARG A 91 13.57 2.37 14.56
C ARG A 91 12.32 2.94 13.88
N ALA A 92 11.21 2.22 13.96
CA ALA A 92 9.96 2.66 13.36
C ALA A 92 9.59 3.99 14.00
N LYS A 93 9.51 5.06 13.19
CA LYS A 93 9.08 6.37 13.67
C LYS A 93 7.59 6.27 13.94
N ARG A 94 7.21 6.32 15.22
CA ARG A 94 5.82 6.46 15.60
C ARG A 94 5.43 7.92 15.31
N ILE A 95 4.41 8.11 14.48
CA ILE A 95 3.77 9.42 14.35
C ILE A 95 2.88 9.55 15.59
N VAL A 96 3.30 10.44 16.49
CA VAL A 96 2.49 10.89 17.62
C VAL A 96 1.98 12.26 17.20
N ASN A 97 0.67 12.36 16.97
CA ASN A 97 0.01 13.66 16.90
C ASN A 97 -0.20 14.19 18.31
#